data_AF-A0A848NWU7-F1
#
_entry.id   AF-A0A848NWU7-F1
#
_cell.length_a   1.000
_cell.length_b   1.000
_cell.length_c   1.000
_cell.angle_alpha   90.00
_cell.angle_beta   90.00
_cell.angle_gamma   90.00
#
_symmetry.space_group_name_H-M   'P 1'
#
loop_
_entity.id
_entity.type
_entity.pdbx_description
1 polymer ?
#
loop_
_entity_poly.entity_id
_entity_poly.type
_entity_poly.pdbx_seq_one_letter_code
_entity_poly.pdbx_strand_id
1 'polypeptide(L)'
;MSASPRFTHHLRESAFRLSRRRRWMVYGVFAVLLVTGLVWLALHFLDDGSEGGMLALAWSMKLHGAAAMAGLYLLGMLWGPHIRNAWVRRRNRAAGAVFGTLTAVLVVTGYALYYVNGELPRQGAEILHWVAGVVVCIALWVHIVIGRRKRRAVSTFQM
;
A
#
# COMPACT_ATOMS: atom_id res chain seq x y z
N MET A 1 -3.01 -36.75 23.88
CA MET A 1 -1.99 -36.51 22.83
C MET A 1 -1.68 -35.01 22.80
N SER A 2 -0.66 -34.56 23.55
CA SER A 2 -0.23 -33.16 23.54
C SER A 2 0.52 -32.89 22.24
N ALA A 3 0.01 -31.95 21.41
CA ALA A 3 0.75 -31.49 20.26
C ALA A 3 2.11 -30.94 20.73
N SER A 4 3.20 -31.42 20.15
CA SER A 4 4.54 -30.99 20.54
C SER A 4 4.65 -29.45 20.40
N PRO A 5 5.28 -28.74 21.35
CA PRO A 5 5.36 -27.27 21.33
C PRO A 5 6.05 -26.71 20.07
N ARG A 6 6.81 -27.53 19.34
CA ARG A 6 7.39 -27.16 18.03
C ARG A 6 6.35 -27.04 16.92
N PHE A 7 5.34 -27.92 16.88
CA PHE A 7 4.30 -27.90 15.82
C PHE A 7 3.38 -26.68 15.91
N THR A 8 3.02 -26.27 17.13
CA THR A 8 2.14 -25.11 17.37
C THR A 8 2.82 -23.78 17.02
N HIS A 9 4.14 -23.70 17.15
CA HIS A 9 4.91 -22.50 16.78
C HIS A 9 4.97 -22.29 15.26
N HIS A 10 5.22 -23.35 14.47
CA HIS A 10 5.25 -23.27 13.00
C HIS A 10 3.89 -22.88 12.38
N LEU A 11 2.78 -23.38 12.95
CA LEU A 11 1.42 -22.98 12.53
C LEU A 11 1.11 -21.52 12.91
N ARG A 12 1.67 -21.02 14.02
CA ARG A 12 1.52 -19.62 14.44
C ARG A 12 2.29 -18.63 13.57
N GLU A 13 3.45 -19.03 13.04
CA GLU A 13 4.29 -18.21 12.15
C GLU A 13 3.81 -18.22 10.70
N SER A 14 3.24 -19.34 10.23
CA SER A 14 2.65 -19.43 8.90
C SER A 14 1.42 -18.54 8.73
N ALA A 15 0.66 -18.30 9.81
CA ALA A 15 -0.53 -17.45 9.81
C ALA A 15 -0.30 -15.99 9.37
N PHE A 16 0.93 -15.47 9.52
CA PHE A 16 1.26 -14.10 9.08
C PHE A 16 1.67 -14.00 7.60
N ARG A 17 1.90 -15.15 6.96
CA ARG A 17 2.50 -15.19 5.63
C ARG A 17 1.40 -15.00 4.59
N LEU A 18 1.56 -13.94 3.80
CA LEU A 18 0.82 -13.84 2.55
C LEU A 18 1.22 -14.98 1.63
N SER A 19 0.23 -15.67 1.05
CA SER A 19 0.49 -16.60 -0.02
C SER A 19 1.25 -15.90 -1.15
N ARG A 20 2.08 -16.65 -1.89
CA ARG A 20 2.91 -16.10 -2.97
C ARG A 20 2.07 -15.28 -3.97
N ARG A 21 0.87 -15.77 -4.30
CA ARG A 21 -0.09 -15.09 -5.18
C ARG A 21 -0.55 -13.75 -4.61
N ARG A 22 -1.07 -13.73 -3.37
CA ARG A 22 -1.54 -12.48 -2.71
C ARG A 22 -0.42 -11.45 -2.60
N ARG A 23 0.80 -11.88 -2.30
CA ARG A 23 1.96 -10.99 -2.23
C ARG A 23 2.26 -10.33 -3.58
N TRP A 24 2.25 -11.10 -4.67
CA TRP A 24 2.47 -10.54 -6.01
C TRP A 24 1.33 -9.64 -6.47
N MET A 25 0.09 -9.94 -6.11
CA MET A 25 -1.05 -9.05 -6.38
C MET A 25 -0.86 -7.70 -5.68
N VAL A 26 -0.47 -7.70 -4.40
CA VAL A 26 -0.16 -6.46 -3.66
C VAL A 26 0.95 -5.68 -4.35
N TYR A 27 2.05 -6.33 -4.73
CA TYR A 27 3.16 -5.65 -5.41
C TYR A 27 2.75 -5.08 -6.77
N GLY A 28 1.98 -5.84 -7.56
CA GLY A 28 1.48 -5.37 -8.85
C GLY A 28 0.58 -4.15 -8.70
N VAL A 29 -0.41 -4.20 -7.80
CA VAL A 29 -1.33 -3.07 -7.57
C VAL A 29 -0.59 -1.83 -7.05
N PHE A 30 0.32 -1.99 -6.07
CA PHE A 30 1.12 -0.86 -5.59
C PHE A 30 2.04 -0.29 -6.68
N ALA A 31 2.62 -1.14 -7.53
CA ALA A 31 3.45 -0.69 -8.63
C ALA A 31 2.63 0.11 -9.66
N VAL A 32 1.43 -0.36 -10.02
CA VAL A 32 0.55 0.37 -10.94
C VAL A 32 0.12 1.71 -10.33
N LEU A 33 -0.30 1.73 -9.06
CA LEU A 33 -0.65 2.97 -8.35
C LEU A 33 0.51 3.98 -8.35
N LEU A 34 1.72 3.52 -8.00
CA LEU A 34 2.90 4.38 -7.96
C LEU A 34 3.27 4.90 -9.35
N VAL A 35 3.36 4.02 -10.35
CA VAL A 35 3.77 4.41 -11.71
C VAL A 35 2.76 5.37 -12.32
N THR A 36 1.46 5.07 -12.24
CA THR A 36 0.43 5.98 -12.76
C THR A 36 0.41 7.30 -11.98
N GLY A 37 0.57 7.29 -10.66
CA GLY A 37 0.67 8.51 -9.86
C GLY A 37 1.87 9.38 -10.25
N LEU A 38 3.05 8.78 -10.44
CA LEU A 38 4.26 9.49 -10.87
C LEU A 38 4.16 10.02 -12.31
N VAL A 39 3.58 9.23 -13.22
CA VAL A 39 3.31 9.67 -14.59
C VAL A 39 2.36 10.86 -14.58
N TRP A 40 1.29 10.80 -13.79
CA TRP A 40 0.37 11.93 -13.64
C TRP A 40 1.10 13.16 -13.09
N LEU A 41 1.92 13.01 -12.05
CA LEU A 41 2.65 14.11 -11.43
C LEU A 41 3.63 14.78 -12.42
N ALA A 42 4.37 13.97 -13.17
CA ALA A 42 5.29 14.46 -14.19
C ALA A 42 4.55 15.23 -15.28
N LEU A 43 3.47 14.65 -15.82
CA LEU A 43 2.66 15.31 -16.87
C LEU A 43 1.98 16.58 -16.35
N HIS A 44 1.51 16.58 -15.10
CA HIS A 44 0.83 17.72 -14.50
C HIS A 44 1.77 18.93 -14.34
N PHE A 45 3.03 18.71 -13.95
CA PHE A 45 4.00 19.80 -13.77
C PHE A 45 4.78 20.17 -15.03
N LEU A 46 4.88 19.26 -16.00
CA LEU A 46 5.55 19.50 -17.29
C LEU A 46 4.59 19.92 -18.40
N ASP A 47 3.30 20.09 -18.08
CA ASP A 47 2.21 20.28 -19.03
C ASP A 47 2.59 21.22 -20.17
N ASP A 48 2.67 20.66 -21.38
CA ASP A 48 3.03 21.35 -22.62
C ASP A 48 1.79 21.72 -23.45
N GLY A 49 0.59 21.39 -22.97
CA GLY A 49 -0.68 21.60 -23.67
C GLY A 49 -0.87 20.72 -24.91
N SER A 50 -0.04 19.68 -25.11
CA SER A 50 -0.16 18.78 -26.26
C SER A 50 -1.34 17.82 -26.13
N GLU A 51 -1.97 17.47 -27.25
CA GLU A 51 -3.04 16.45 -27.28
C GLU A 51 -2.55 15.09 -26.73
N GLY A 52 -1.29 14.74 -27.02
CA GLY A 52 -0.64 13.53 -26.52
C GLY A 52 -0.48 13.54 -25.00
N GLY A 53 -0.04 14.67 -24.42
CA GLY A 53 0.07 14.87 -22.97
C GLY A 53 -1.29 14.76 -22.27
N MET A 54 -2.33 15.40 -22.82
CA MET A 54 -3.69 15.31 -22.30
C MET A 54 -4.23 13.87 -22.33
N LEU A 55 -4.00 13.14 -23.43
CA LEU A 55 -4.42 11.74 -23.55
C LEU A 55 -3.69 10.84 -22.53
N ALA A 56 -2.39 11.05 -22.36
CA ALA A 56 -1.59 10.32 -21.39
C ALA A 56 -2.05 10.60 -19.94
N LEU A 57 -2.36 11.85 -19.61
CA LEU A 57 -2.88 12.26 -18.30
C LEU A 57 -4.24 11.59 -18.02
N ALA A 58 -5.14 11.57 -19.01
CA ALA A 58 -6.44 10.91 -18.90
C ALA A 58 -6.32 9.39 -18.68
N TRP A 59 -5.46 8.70 -19.43
CA TRP A 59 -5.22 7.26 -19.24
C TRP A 59 -4.54 6.95 -17.92
N SER A 60 -3.59 7.79 -17.50
CA SER A 60 -2.95 7.66 -16.20
C SER A 60 -3.98 7.66 -15.07
N MET A 61 -4.91 8.63 -15.08
CA MET A 61 -5.98 8.70 -14.07
C MET A 61 -6.93 7.51 -14.12
N LYS A 62 -7.31 7.04 -15.31
CA LYS A 62 -8.18 5.86 -15.47
C LYS A 62 -7.55 4.61 -14.86
N LEU A 63 -6.27 4.36 -15.18
CA LEU A 63 -5.52 3.22 -14.65
C LEU A 63 -5.28 3.35 -13.15
N HIS A 64 -4.98 4.56 -12.67
CA HIS A 64 -4.81 4.84 -11.25
C HIS A 64 -6.10 4.55 -10.46
N GLY A 65 -7.23 5.06 -10.92
CA GLY A 65 -8.55 4.82 -10.32
C GLY A 65 -8.90 3.33 -10.29
N ALA A 66 -8.68 2.61 -11.39
CA ALA A 66 -8.90 1.15 -11.44
C ALA A 66 -8.00 0.40 -10.44
N ALA A 67 -6.72 0.78 -10.37
CA ALA A 67 -5.77 0.20 -9.41
C ALA A 67 -6.13 0.55 -7.96
N ALA A 68 -6.70 1.72 -7.68
CA ALA A 68 -7.16 2.11 -6.35
C ALA A 68 -8.31 1.22 -5.87
N MET A 69 -9.27 0.90 -6.75
CA MET A 69 -10.35 -0.05 -6.45
C MET A 69 -9.79 -1.44 -6.12
N ALA A 70 -8.85 -1.94 -6.92
CA ALA A 70 -8.16 -3.19 -6.64
C ALA A 70 -7.38 -3.14 -5.31
N GLY A 71 -6.77 -1.98 -4.99
CA GLY A 71 -6.07 -1.72 -3.75
C GLY A 71 -6.97 -1.82 -2.51
N LEU A 72 -8.14 -1.19 -2.56
CA LEU A 72 -9.17 -1.28 -1.50
C LEU A 72 -9.65 -2.72 -1.31
N TYR A 73 -9.91 -3.43 -2.41
CA TYR A 73 -10.28 -4.85 -2.36
C TYR A 73 -9.18 -5.69 -1.68
N LEU A 74 -7.91 -5.48 -2.05
CA LEU A 74 -6.79 -6.16 -1.43
C LEU A 74 -6.63 -5.79 0.05
N LEU A 75 -6.83 -4.53 0.43
CA LEU A 75 -6.80 -4.09 1.83
C LEU A 75 -7.83 -4.88 2.67
N GLY A 76 -9.06 -5.01 2.17
CA GLY A 76 -10.10 -5.83 2.80
C GLY A 76 -9.70 -7.31 2.89
N MET A 77 -9.18 -7.89 1.81
CA MET A 77 -8.69 -9.28 1.79
C MET A 77 -7.57 -9.52 2.82
N LEU A 78 -6.69 -8.55 3.04
CA LEU A 78 -5.59 -8.64 3.98
C LEU A 78 -5.97 -8.31 5.43
N TRP A 79 -7.13 -7.69 5.64
CA TRP A 79 -7.55 -7.16 6.93
C TRP A 79 -7.49 -8.21 8.03
N GLY A 80 -8.24 -9.31 7.89
CA GLY A 80 -8.25 -10.40 8.88
C GLY A 80 -6.89 -11.10 9.02
N PRO A 81 -6.39 -11.77 7.97
CA PRO A 81 -5.27 -12.69 8.08
C PRO A 81 -3.93 -12.00 8.37
N HIS A 82 -3.73 -10.76 7.90
CA HIS A 82 -2.46 -10.05 8.02
C HIS A 82 -2.54 -8.88 9.01
N ILE A 83 -3.44 -7.93 8.78
CA ILE A 83 -3.46 -6.64 9.50
C ILE A 83 -3.95 -6.82 10.94
N ARG A 84 -5.19 -7.28 11.12
CA ARG A 84 -5.83 -7.50 12.42
C ARG A 84 -5.04 -8.50 13.26
N ASN A 85 -4.60 -9.61 12.67
CA ASN A 85 -3.80 -10.59 13.36
C ASN A 85 -2.47 -10.02 13.89
N ALA A 86 -1.77 -9.19 13.11
CA ALA A 86 -0.52 -8.56 13.56
C ALA A 86 -0.79 -7.55 14.68
N TRP A 87 -1.86 -6.79 14.53
CA TRP A 87 -2.28 -5.79 15.50
C TRP A 87 -2.64 -6.37 16.87
N VAL A 88 -3.50 -7.39 16.89
CA VAL A 88 -3.94 -8.07 18.14
C VAL A 88 -2.75 -8.72 18.84
N ARG A 89 -1.84 -9.34 18.08
CA ARG A 89 -0.62 -9.96 18.64
C ARG A 89 0.51 -8.97 18.96
N ARG A 90 0.23 -7.66 18.91
CA ARG A 90 1.17 -6.55 19.18
C ARG A 90 2.45 -6.58 18.33
N ARG A 91 2.42 -7.22 17.16
CA ARG A 91 3.56 -7.30 16.24
C ARG A 91 3.46 -6.18 15.21
N ASN A 92 4.56 -5.43 15.04
CA ASN A 92 4.68 -4.36 14.04
C ASN A 92 3.53 -3.31 14.10
N ARG A 93 3.02 -3.00 15.29
CA ARG A 93 1.91 -2.01 15.45
C ARG A 93 2.26 -0.64 14.91
N ALA A 94 3.49 -0.16 15.12
CA ALA A 94 3.94 1.11 14.56
C ALA A 94 3.81 1.13 13.03
N ALA A 95 4.31 0.08 12.35
CA ALA A 95 4.17 -0.04 10.90
C ALA A 95 2.69 -0.13 10.49
N GLY A 96 1.89 -0.93 11.20
CA GLY A 96 0.45 -1.04 10.95
C GLY A 96 -0.29 0.29 11.09
N ALA A 97 0.05 1.10 12.11
CA ALA A 97 -0.53 2.41 12.34
C ALA A 97 -0.14 3.38 11.21
N VAL A 98 1.14 3.41 10.84
CA VAL A 98 1.64 4.23 9.73
C VAL A 98 0.92 3.88 8.41
N PHE A 99 0.84 2.59 8.04
CA PHE A 99 0.10 2.20 6.83
C PHE A 99 -1.38 2.50 6.93
N GLY A 100 -2.00 2.23 8.08
CA GLY A 100 -3.43 2.49 8.29
C GLY A 100 -3.77 3.96 8.10
N THR A 101 -3.00 4.85 8.74
CA THR A 101 -3.16 6.30 8.62
C THR A 101 -2.90 6.77 7.19
N LEU A 102 -1.78 6.39 6.58
CA LEU A 102 -1.46 6.80 5.20
C LEU A 102 -2.52 6.31 4.20
N THR A 103 -2.99 5.07 4.35
CA THR A 103 -4.05 4.53 3.50
C THR A 103 -5.36 5.29 3.69
N ALA A 104 -5.72 5.61 4.94
CA ALA A 104 -6.91 6.42 5.21
C ALA A 104 -6.80 7.82 4.59
N VAL A 105 -5.66 8.49 4.74
CA VAL A 105 -5.40 9.79 4.10
C VAL A 105 -5.54 9.69 2.59
N LEU A 106 -4.93 8.68 1.96
CA LEU A 106 -5.03 8.47 0.51
C LEU A 106 -6.48 8.25 0.04
N VAL A 107 -7.26 7.45 0.77
CA VAL A 107 -8.66 7.19 0.41
C VAL A 107 -9.50 8.46 0.55
N VAL A 108 -9.36 9.18 1.66
CA VAL A 108 -10.13 10.41 1.92
C VAL A 108 -9.77 11.51 0.92
N THR A 109 -8.48 11.73 0.70
CA THR A 109 -8.02 12.76 -0.26
C THR A 109 -8.34 12.38 -1.70
N GLY A 110 -8.24 11.10 -2.07
CA GLY A 110 -8.67 10.61 -3.38
C GLY A 110 -10.17 10.86 -3.59
N TYR A 111 -11.01 10.53 -2.60
CA TYR A 111 -12.44 10.85 -2.65
C TYR A 111 -12.70 12.36 -2.74
N ALA A 112 -11.98 13.17 -1.95
CA ALA A 112 -12.11 14.62 -1.96
C ALA A 112 -11.76 15.22 -3.33
N LEU A 113 -10.72 14.73 -4.01
CA LEU A 113 -10.35 15.16 -5.36
C LEU A 113 -11.46 14.93 -6.40
N TYR A 114 -12.35 13.95 -6.17
CA TYR A 114 -13.48 13.68 -7.07
C TYR A 114 -14.74 14.46 -6.74
N TYR A 115 -15.01 14.71 -5.45
CA TYR A 115 -16.33 15.14 -4.99
C TYR A 115 -16.36 16.47 -4.24
N VAL A 116 -15.22 16.94 -3.73
CA VAL A 116 -15.14 18.19 -2.97
C VAL A 116 -14.82 19.34 -3.92
N ASN A 117 -15.71 20.34 -3.94
CA ASN A 117 -15.53 21.58 -4.68
C ASN A 117 -14.90 22.67 -3.80
N GLY A 118 -14.34 23.67 -4.45
CA GLY A 118 -13.64 24.78 -3.80
C GLY A 118 -12.12 24.66 -3.95
N GLU A 119 -11.49 25.80 -4.23
CA GLU A 119 -10.07 25.85 -4.60
C GLU A 119 -9.14 25.38 -3.47
N LEU A 120 -9.29 25.95 -2.26
CA LEU A 120 -8.44 25.60 -1.12
C LEU A 120 -8.57 24.13 -0.68
N PRO A 121 -9.79 23.57 -0.47
CA PRO A 121 -9.94 22.16 -0.11
C PRO A 121 -9.38 21.21 -1.19
N ARG A 122 -9.59 21.53 -2.47
CA ARG A 122 -9.10 20.71 -3.58
C ARG A 122 -7.57 20.72 -3.65
N GLN A 123 -6.94 21.90 -3.57
CA GLN A 123 -5.48 22.03 -3.54
C GLN A 123 -4.87 21.30 -2.34
N GLY A 124 -5.47 21.43 -1.15
CA GLY A 124 -5.04 20.71 0.04
C GLY A 124 -5.13 19.19 -0.13
N ALA A 125 -6.23 18.69 -0.69
CA ALA A 125 -6.40 17.27 -0.99
C ALA A 125 -5.36 16.78 -2.01
N GLU A 126 -5.08 17.56 -3.05
CA GLU A 126 -4.09 17.24 -4.08
C GLU A 126 -2.70 17.06 -3.48
N ILE A 127 -2.23 18.05 -2.70
CA ILE A 127 -0.93 18.02 -2.04
C ILE A 127 -0.83 16.84 -1.09
N LEU A 128 -1.82 16.66 -0.22
CA LEU A 128 -1.84 15.55 0.73
C LEU A 128 -1.84 14.19 0.02
N HIS A 129 -2.56 14.06 -1.10
CA HIS A 129 -2.69 12.80 -1.82
C HIS A 129 -1.35 12.36 -2.41
N TRP A 130 -0.68 13.22 -3.19
CA TRP A 130 0.56 12.81 -3.83
C TRP A 130 1.70 12.65 -2.81
N VAL A 131 1.77 13.51 -1.79
CA VAL A 131 2.78 13.37 -0.71
C VAL A 131 2.58 12.06 0.05
N ALA A 132 1.33 11.77 0.49
CA ALA A 132 1.03 10.51 1.17
C ALA A 132 1.30 9.30 0.26
N GLY A 133 1.06 9.44 -1.05
CA GLY A 133 1.33 8.41 -2.07
C GLY A 133 2.81 8.03 -2.16
N VAL A 134 3.70 9.03 -2.19
CA VAL A 134 5.15 8.80 -2.17
C VAL A 134 5.57 8.18 -0.83
N VAL A 135 5.09 8.74 0.29
CA VAL A 135 5.45 8.28 1.63
C VAL A 135 5.01 6.83 1.87
N VAL A 136 3.81 6.43 1.43
CA VAL A 136 3.34 5.04 1.62
C VAL A 136 4.16 4.04 0.83
N CYS A 137 4.68 4.41 -0.35
CA CYS A 137 5.55 3.56 -1.16
C CYS A 137 6.91 3.35 -0.48
N ILE A 138 7.50 4.41 0.06
CA ILE A 138 8.73 4.33 0.86
C ILE A 138 8.49 3.47 2.10
N ALA A 139 7.39 3.71 2.83
CA ALA A 139 7.02 2.93 4.00
C ALA A 139 6.86 1.44 3.66
N LEU A 140 6.21 1.10 2.52
CA LEU A 140 6.03 -0.28 2.04
C LEU A 140 7.37 -0.95 1.79
N TRP A 141 8.28 -0.27 1.10
CA TRP A 141 9.61 -0.78 0.84
C TRP A 141 10.37 -1.06 2.16
N VAL A 142 10.39 -0.09 3.09
CA VAL A 142 11.01 -0.24 4.41
C VAL A 142 10.41 -1.42 5.19
N HIS A 143 9.08 -1.54 5.22
CA HIS A 143 8.38 -2.64 5.88
C HIS A 143 8.79 -4.01 5.32
N ILE A 144 8.88 -4.12 3.99
CA ILE A 144 9.31 -5.36 3.32
C ILE A 144 10.76 -5.69 3.66
N VAL A 145 11.67 -4.71 3.58
CA VAL A 145 13.10 -4.91 3.84
C VAL A 145 13.33 -5.34 5.29
N ILE A 146 12.76 -4.62 6.26
CA ILE A 146 12.85 -4.96 7.69
C ILE A 146 12.26 -6.36 7.93
N GLY A 147 11.09 -6.65 7.35
CA GLY A 147 10.48 -7.97 7.45
C GLY A 147 11.36 -9.09 6.89
N ARG A 148 12.09 -8.85 5.79
CA ARG A 148 13.04 -9.81 5.20
C ARG A 148 14.28 -10.00 6.08
N ARG A 149 14.85 -8.92 6.62
CA ARG A 149 16.03 -8.97 7.51
C ARG A 149 15.74 -9.77 8.79
N LYS A 150 14.62 -9.50 9.45
CA LYS A 150 14.18 -10.25 10.64
C LYS A 150 14.05 -11.75 10.38
N ARG A 151 13.57 -12.15 9.19
CA ARG A 151 13.46 -13.56 8.80
C ARG A 151 14.82 -14.23 8.59
N ARG A 152 15.77 -13.55 7.94
CA ARG A 152 17.12 -14.08 7.71
C ARG A 152 17.89 -14.26 9.01
N ALA A 153 17.74 -13.33 9.96
CA ALA A 153 18.37 -13.44 11.26
C ALA A 153 17.88 -14.68 12.04
N VAL A 154 16.56 -14.94 12.03
CA VAL A 154 15.99 -16.13 12.69
C VAL A 154 16.46 -17.43 12.02
N SER A 155 16.55 -17.50 10.69
CA SER A 155 17.05 -18.71 10.01
C SER A 155 18.53 -18.99 10.23
N THR A 156 19.34 -17.94 10.44
CA THR A 156 20.79 -18.09 10.69
C THR A 156 21.06 -18.58 12.13
N PHE A 157 20.18 -18.26 13.08
CA PHE A 157 20.30 -18.71 14.47
C PHE A 157 19.78 -20.15 14.70
N GLN A 158 19.14 -20.76 13.68
CA GLN A 158 18.62 -22.13 13.76
C GLN A 158 19.45 -23.17 12.96
N MET A 159 20.58 -22.74 12.40
CA MET A 159 21.64 -23.62 11.88
C MET A 159 22.78 -23.66 12.89
#